data_AF-A0A369J1J1-F1
#
_entry.id   AF-A0A369J1J1-F1
#
_cell.length_a   1.000
_cell.length_b   1.000
_cell.length_c   1.000
_cell.angle_alpha   90.00
_cell.angle_beta   90.00
_cell.angle_gamma   90.00
#
_symmetry.space_group_name_H-M   'P 1'
#
loop_
_entity.id
_entity.type
_entity.pdbx_description
1 polymer ?
#
loop_
_entity_poly.entity_id
_entity_poly.type
_entity_poly.pdbx_seq_one_letter_code
_entity_poly.pdbx_strand_id
1 'polypeptide(L)'
;MPAASSSTPLRNLKRTSSVANSSDTDNTPPRKKYRRDRTQLARRHDCDFEDLLRWRVCDTSDPTAVLDLKTMHQREEDMIHAVRNIADNVKASVKEDIRRDGQMILQVELYLKWLQGFNFVLTAIETILDAKVPGTRRRVPGLGRLSFSLLYNLMDCFIDEVNAHQDGWSYRYPVGPVELDPLVMSLAEESNNPSADGRSDTAIKCAEDIFQRYDQVMLSAVRRYKVECNRKLMAAAIARKEDNLGRACCLLCEQTGYGGTDDMGFNLLVKTRDAMMKWGKEAGNFETD
;
A
#
# COMPACT_ATOMS: atom_id res chain seq x y z
N MET A 1 20.17 34.64 -53.68
CA MET A 1 21.44 35.34 -53.37
C MET A 1 21.10 36.67 -52.72
N PRO A 2 21.82 37.20 -51.71
CA PRO A 2 22.91 36.66 -50.84
C PRO A 2 22.39 36.32 -49.41
N ALA A 3 22.93 35.46 -48.54
CA ALA A 3 24.28 35.11 -48.06
C ALA A 3 24.90 36.08 -47.03
N ALA A 4 24.90 35.65 -45.75
CA ALA A 4 25.88 35.92 -44.66
C ALA A 4 25.24 35.39 -43.34
N SER A 5 25.65 34.34 -42.62
CA SER A 5 26.94 33.79 -42.16
C SER A 5 27.74 34.68 -41.21
N SER A 6 28.20 34.04 -40.12
CA SER A 6 29.07 34.54 -39.02
C SER A 6 28.35 35.31 -37.90
N SER A 7 28.66 35.16 -36.60
CA SER A 7 29.72 34.43 -35.89
C SER A 7 29.36 34.37 -34.39
N THR A 8 29.65 33.23 -33.76
CA THR A 8 29.72 33.05 -32.30
C THR A 8 31.01 33.67 -31.73
N PRO A 9 30.96 34.33 -30.57
CA PRO A 9 32.15 34.56 -29.76
C PRO A 9 32.20 33.63 -28.54
N LEU A 10 33.20 32.75 -28.54
CA LEU A 10 33.73 32.07 -27.38
C LEU A 10 34.28 33.10 -26.38
N ARG A 11 33.78 33.10 -25.13
CA ARG A 11 34.44 33.81 -24.01
C ARG A 11 35.16 32.82 -23.10
N ASN A 12 36.46 32.73 -23.35
CA ASN A 12 37.47 32.28 -22.39
C ASN A 12 37.58 33.30 -21.24
N LEU A 13 37.36 32.87 -20.00
CA LEU A 13 37.76 33.63 -18.82
C LEU A 13 38.65 32.79 -17.90
N LYS A 14 39.95 33.03 -18.12
CA LYS A 14 41.07 33.06 -17.18
C LYS A 14 40.86 32.45 -15.79
N ARG A 15 41.55 31.33 -15.62
CA ARG A 15 42.19 30.87 -14.38
C ARG A 15 43.15 31.95 -13.86
N THR A 16 42.97 32.42 -12.64
CA THR A 16 44.01 33.15 -11.88
C THR A 16 44.24 32.45 -10.56
N SER A 17 45.46 31.96 -10.41
CA SER A 17 46.08 31.52 -9.16
C SER A 17 46.40 32.75 -8.32
N SER A 18 45.92 32.79 -7.08
CA SER A 18 46.53 33.62 -6.04
C SER A 18 46.93 32.72 -4.87
N VAL A 19 48.24 32.68 -4.67
CA VAL A 19 48.93 32.11 -3.53
C VAL A 19 48.91 33.17 -2.44
N ALA A 20 48.40 32.82 -1.27
CA ALA A 20 48.65 33.55 -0.04
C ALA A 20 48.82 32.53 1.10
N ASN A 21 50.07 32.33 1.48
CA ASN A 21 50.45 31.76 2.76
C ASN A 21 50.13 32.77 3.87
N SER A 22 49.50 32.32 4.95
CA SER A 22 49.91 32.69 6.30
C SER A 22 49.26 31.74 7.32
N SER A 23 50.12 31.19 8.18
CA SER A 23 49.80 30.46 9.39
C SER A 23 49.00 31.33 10.37
N ASP A 24 48.00 30.76 11.05
CA ASP A 24 48.19 30.51 12.49
C ASP A 24 47.14 29.52 13.04
N THR A 25 47.60 28.78 14.03
CA THR A 25 46.95 27.67 14.72
C THR A 25 45.86 28.15 15.67
N ASP A 26 44.67 27.53 15.63
CA ASP A 26 43.98 27.21 16.88
C ASP A 26 42.94 26.07 16.75
N ASN A 27 43.32 24.93 17.35
CA ASN A 27 42.50 23.97 18.09
C ASN A 27 40.99 23.92 17.79
N THR A 28 40.62 23.17 16.75
CA THR A 28 39.29 22.51 16.72
C THR A 28 39.50 20.99 16.67
N PRO A 29 38.95 20.22 17.63
CA PRO A 29 39.08 18.78 17.60
C PRO A 29 38.40 18.24 16.33
N PRO A 30 38.94 17.18 15.71
CA PRO A 30 38.41 16.65 14.47
C PRO A 30 36.96 16.26 14.73
N ARG A 31 36.03 16.85 13.97
CA ARG A 31 34.64 16.38 13.88
C ARG A 31 34.69 14.93 13.41
N LYS A 32 34.76 13.99 14.38
CA LYS A 32 34.46 12.59 14.18
C LYS A 32 33.07 12.56 13.54
N LYS A 33 33.01 12.27 12.24
CA LYS A 33 31.80 11.73 11.63
C LYS A 33 31.51 10.47 12.43
N TYR A 34 30.61 10.59 13.40
CA TYR A 34 30.05 9.46 14.13
C TYR A 34 29.28 8.68 13.07
N ARG A 35 29.98 7.76 12.40
CA ARG A 35 29.36 6.69 11.62
C ARG A 35 28.64 5.88 12.68
N ARG A 36 27.39 6.27 12.94
CA ARG A 36 26.49 5.59 13.88
C ARG A 36 26.58 4.11 13.51
N ASP A 37 27.10 3.31 14.44
CA ASP A 37 27.34 1.89 14.24
C ASP A 37 26.04 1.25 13.75
N ARG A 38 26.04 0.86 12.48
CA ARG A 38 24.91 0.22 11.79
C ARG A 38 24.54 -1.12 12.45
N THR A 39 25.44 -1.63 13.28
CA THR A 39 25.35 -2.83 14.12
C THR A 39 24.50 -2.65 15.38
N GLN A 40 24.23 -1.43 15.87
CA GLN A 40 23.30 -1.24 17.00
C GLN A 40 21.82 -1.17 16.57
N LEU A 41 21.53 -0.75 15.33
CA LEU A 41 20.17 -0.91 14.77
C LEU A 41 19.85 -2.39 14.51
N ALA A 42 20.84 -3.17 14.08
CA ALA A 42 20.67 -4.60 13.79
C ALA A 42 20.24 -5.45 14.99
N ARG A 43 20.35 -4.96 16.24
CA ARG A 43 19.96 -5.69 17.46
C ARG A 43 18.52 -5.42 17.94
N ARG A 44 17.76 -4.56 17.25
CA ARG A 44 16.33 -4.30 17.56
C ARG A 44 15.36 -4.87 16.51
N HIS A 45 15.86 -5.61 15.52
CA HIS A 45 15.14 -6.01 14.31
C HIS A 45 14.46 -7.39 14.37
N ASP A 46 14.17 -7.92 15.56
CA ASP A 46 13.32 -9.11 15.71
C ASP A 46 11.83 -8.75 15.90
N CYS A 47 11.41 -7.55 15.49
CA CYS A 47 9.99 -7.22 15.40
C CYS A 47 9.50 -7.46 13.98
N ASP A 48 8.51 -8.33 13.82
CA ASP A 48 7.84 -8.54 12.53
C ASP A 48 7.16 -7.23 12.09
N PHE A 49 7.07 -7.01 10.78
CA PHE A 49 6.39 -5.84 10.22
C PHE A 49 4.93 -5.79 10.67
N GLU A 50 4.28 -6.94 10.82
CA GLU A 50 2.94 -7.04 11.39
C GLU A 50 2.91 -6.55 12.85
N ASP A 51 3.85 -6.97 13.68
CA ASP A 51 3.94 -6.54 15.09
C ASP A 51 4.14 -5.03 15.20
N LEU A 52 4.93 -4.43 14.31
CA LEU A 52 5.09 -2.98 14.24
C LEU A 52 3.79 -2.27 13.88
N LEU A 53 3.03 -2.78 12.91
CA LEU A 53 1.72 -2.22 12.56
C LEU A 53 0.73 -2.35 13.72
N ARG A 54 0.68 -3.51 14.38
CA ARG A 54 -0.17 -3.73 15.56
C ARG A 54 0.21 -2.81 16.71
N TRP A 55 1.50 -2.66 16.98
CA TRP A 55 1.98 -1.74 18.00
C TRP A 55 1.67 -0.27 17.67
N ARG A 56 1.63 0.11 16.38
CA ARG A 56 1.23 1.46 15.94
C ARG A 56 -0.23 1.80 16.16
N VAL A 57 -1.11 0.81 16.21
CA VAL A 57 -2.50 1.03 16.64
C VAL A 57 -2.53 1.56 18.09
N CYS A 58 -1.52 1.25 18.91
CA CYS A 58 -1.50 1.55 20.34
C CYS A 58 -0.70 2.82 20.71
N ASP A 59 0.36 3.19 19.99
CA ASP A 59 1.17 4.37 20.32
C ASP A 59 1.58 5.21 19.09
N THR A 60 0.95 6.37 18.96
CA THR A 60 1.15 7.34 17.87
C THR A 60 2.29 8.32 18.15
N SER A 61 2.78 8.34 19.40
CA SER A 61 3.70 9.36 19.90
C SER A 61 5.18 8.95 19.82
N ASP A 62 5.47 7.65 19.68
CA ASP A 62 6.86 7.18 19.63
C ASP A 62 7.55 7.51 18.28
N PRO A 63 8.58 8.36 18.27
CA PRO A 63 9.34 8.68 17.07
C PRO A 63 10.31 7.59 16.63
N THR A 64 10.77 6.69 17.52
CA THR A 64 11.67 5.60 17.13
C THR A 64 10.97 4.63 16.17
N ALA A 65 9.75 4.28 16.49
CA ALA A 65 8.88 3.47 15.66
C ALA A 65 8.60 4.03 14.24
N VAL A 66 8.65 5.36 14.03
CA VAL A 66 8.39 5.94 12.69
C VAL A 66 9.64 5.74 11.85
N LEU A 67 10.79 5.89 12.50
CA LEU A 67 12.08 5.63 11.90
C LEU A 67 12.20 4.15 11.53
N ASP A 68 11.79 3.25 12.43
CA ASP A 68 11.89 1.80 12.24
C ASP A 68 11.06 1.34 11.03
N LEU A 69 9.80 1.78 10.92
CA LEU A 69 8.94 1.54 9.75
C LEU A 69 9.57 2.06 8.44
N LYS A 70 10.22 3.22 8.49
CA LYS A 70 10.90 3.80 7.34
C LYS A 70 12.17 3.02 6.97
N THR A 71 12.86 2.45 7.95
CA THR A 71 14.12 1.72 7.73
C THR A 71 13.92 0.28 7.28
N MET A 72 12.80 -0.35 7.65
CA MET A 72 12.44 -1.71 7.22
C MET A 72 12.08 -1.79 5.73
N HIS A 73 11.70 -0.67 5.12
CA HIS A 73 11.24 -0.63 3.72
C HIS A 73 12.21 0.07 2.79
N GLN A 74 13.24 -0.67 2.36
CA GLN A 74 14.18 -0.19 1.35
C GLN A 74 13.83 -0.68 -0.06
N ARG A 75 13.08 -1.78 -0.22
CA ARG A 75 12.69 -2.36 -1.52
C ARG A 75 11.18 -2.65 -1.59
N GLU A 76 10.65 -2.67 -2.82
CA GLU A 76 9.23 -3.00 -3.07
C GLU A 76 8.95 -4.50 -2.85
N GLU A 77 9.95 -5.37 -3.08
CA GLU A 77 9.86 -6.82 -2.82
C GLU A 77 9.60 -7.12 -1.34
N ASP A 78 10.29 -6.43 -0.43
CA ASP A 78 10.11 -6.59 1.03
C ASP A 78 8.66 -6.30 1.44
N MET A 79 8.02 -5.31 0.81
CA MET A 79 6.62 -4.95 1.04
C MET A 79 5.66 -6.06 0.62
N ILE A 80 5.92 -6.66 -0.55
CA ILE A 80 5.09 -7.76 -1.07
C ILE A 80 5.16 -8.96 -0.12
N HIS A 81 6.35 -9.30 0.35
CA HIS A 81 6.53 -10.38 1.33
C HIS A 81 5.81 -10.08 2.66
N ALA A 82 5.94 -8.86 3.18
CA ALA A 82 5.28 -8.47 4.41
C ALA A 82 3.74 -8.50 4.29
N VAL A 83 3.20 -8.05 3.16
CA VAL A 83 1.76 -8.12 2.88
C VAL A 83 1.26 -9.56 2.82
N ARG A 84 2.00 -10.45 2.14
CA ARG A 84 1.64 -11.88 2.06
C ARG A 84 1.61 -12.53 3.44
N ASN A 85 2.60 -12.26 4.27
CA ASN A 85 2.60 -12.77 5.65
C ASN A 85 1.38 -12.28 6.44
N ILE A 86 1.03 -10.99 6.32
CA ILE A 86 -0.17 -10.43 6.95
C ILE A 86 -1.44 -11.13 6.43
N ALA A 87 -1.54 -11.35 5.11
CA ALA A 87 -2.68 -12.04 4.50
C ALA A 87 -2.80 -13.49 4.97
N ASP A 88 -1.69 -14.23 5.04
CA ASP A 88 -1.67 -15.60 5.53
C ASP A 88 -2.05 -15.70 7.01
N ASN A 89 -1.55 -14.79 7.84
CA ASN A 89 -1.92 -14.70 9.26
C ASN A 89 -3.39 -14.36 9.45
N VAL A 90 -3.93 -13.42 8.66
CA VAL A 90 -5.37 -13.10 8.66
C VAL A 90 -6.22 -14.30 8.25
N LYS A 91 -5.88 -14.98 7.15
CA LYS A 91 -6.60 -16.19 6.71
C LYS A 91 -6.55 -17.28 7.76
N ALA A 92 -5.38 -17.52 8.37
CA ALA A 92 -5.23 -18.51 9.43
C ALA A 92 -6.08 -18.18 10.66
N SER A 93 -6.10 -16.91 11.10
CA SER A 93 -6.94 -16.45 12.21
C SER A 93 -8.42 -16.61 11.90
N VAL A 94 -8.86 -16.18 10.71
CA VAL A 94 -10.26 -16.30 10.28
C VAL A 94 -10.70 -17.77 10.21
N LYS A 95 -9.83 -18.65 9.70
CA LYS A 95 -10.09 -20.09 9.65
C LYS A 95 -10.26 -20.69 11.05
N GLU A 96 -9.40 -20.29 11.99
CA GLU A 96 -9.50 -20.75 13.36
C GLU A 96 -10.77 -20.24 14.05
N ASP A 97 -11.16 -18.99 13.82
CA ASP A 97 -12.39 -18.43 14.36
C ASP A 97 -13.64 -19.14 13.79
N ILE A 98 -13.68 -19.40 12.48
CA ILE A 98 -14.77 -20.16 11.85
C ILE A 98 -14.86 -21.58 12.43
N ARG A 99 -13.73 -22.26 12.62
CA ARG A 99 -13.68 -23.59 13.26
C ARG A 99 -14.17 -23.57 14.69
N ARG A 100 -13.83 -22.53 15.45
CA ARG A 100 -14.27 -22.35 16.84
C ARG A 100 -15.78 -22.10 16.92
N ASP A 101 -16.31 -21.28 16.01
CA ASP A 101 -17.73 -20.99 15.93
C ASP A 101 -18.54 -22.22 15.47
N GLY A 102 -17.94 -23.10 14.67
CA GLY A 102 -18.51 -24.37 14.22
C GLY A 102 -19.72 -24.21 13.29
N GLN A 103 -19.99 -22.99 12.82
CA GLN A 103 -21.10 -22.68 11.94
C GLN A 103 -20.61 -22.59 10.49
N MET A 104 -21.44 -23.07 9.57
CA MET A 104 -21.18 -22.89 8.15
C MET A 104 -21.36 -21.41 7.75
N ILE A 105 -20.41 -20.93 6.98
CA ILE A 105 -20.31 -19.55 6.52
C ILE A 105 -20.59 -19.47 5.01
N LEU A 106 -21.23 -18.40 4.57
CA LEU A 106 -21.36 -18.09 3.14
C LEU A 106 -20.00 -17.70 2.58
N GLN A 107 -19.80 -17.91 1.28
CA GLN A 107 -18.56 -17.50 0.62
C GLN A 107 -18.32 -15.99 0.75
N VAL A 108 -19.36 -15.17 0.60
CA VAL A 108 -19.25 -13.71 0.69
C VAL A 108 -18.90 -13.22 2.11
N GLU A 109 -19.31 -13.97 3.14
CA GLU A 109 -19.01 -13.70 4.54
C GLU A 109 -17.56 -14.08 4.89
N LEU A 110 -17.02 -15.13 4.27
CA LEU A 110 -15.60 -15.47 4.38
C LEU A 110 -14.72 -14.33 3.87
N TYR A 111 -15.04 -13.79 2.69
CA TYR A 111 -14.33 -12.65 2.11
C TYR A 111 -14.45 -11.40 2.97
N LEU A 112 -15.63 -11.14 3.54
CA LEU A 112 -15.82 -10.08 4.53
C LEU A 112 -14.90 -10.27 5.74
N LYS A 113 -14.82 -11.48 6.32
CA LYS A 113 -13.95 -11.75 7.48
C LYS A 113 -12.48 -11.55 7.15
N TRP A 114 -12.01 -11.96 5.96
CA TRP A 114 -10.65 -11.65 5.50
C TRP A 114 -10.41 -10.14 5.41
N LEU A 115 -11.34 -9.41 4.79
CA LEU A 115 -11.24 -7.95 4.67
C LEU A 115 -11.24 -7.26 6.05
N GLN A 116 -12.08 -7.73 6.98
CA GLN A 116 -12.11 -7.26 8.37
C GLN A 116 -10.79 -7.51 9.10
N GLY A 117 -10.13 -8.63 8.82
CA GLY A 117 -8.81 -8.95 9.38
C GLY A 117 -7.74 -7.91 9.06
N PHE A 118 -7.90 -7.13 8.00
CA PHE A 118 -6.98 -6.05 7.63
C PHE A 118 -7.27 -4.69 8.30
N ASN A 119 -8.31 -4.57 9.13
CA ASN A 119 -8.68 -3.30 9.77
C ASN A 119 -7.57 -2.69 10.64
N PHE A 120 -6.72 -3.53 11.25
CA PHE A 120 -5.58 -3.03 12.02
C PHE A 120 -4.56 -2.31 11.13
N VAL A 121 -4.36 -2.77 9.90
CA VAL A 121 -3.46 -2.14 8.93
C VAL A 121 -3.98 -0.77 8.54
N LEU A 122 -5.29 -0.65 8.23
CA LEU A 122 -5.92 0.64 7.93
C LEU A 122 -5.73 1.64 9.07
N THR A 123 -6.00 1.21 10.30
CA THR A 123 -5.87 2.04 11.51
C THR A 123 -4.42 2.47 11.76
N ALA A 124 -3.47 1.55 11.58
CA ALA A 124 -2.04 1.85 11.68
C ALA A 124 -1.62 2.86 10.62
N ILE A 125 -2.12 2.75 9.38
CA ILE A 125 -1.76 3.64 8.29
C ILE A 125 -2.36 5.04 8.46
N GLU A 126 -3.61 5.17 8.92
CA GLU A 126 -4.20 6.45 9.30
C GLU A 126 -3.29 7.18 10.30
N THR A 127 -2.87 6.45 11.35
CA THR A 127 -1.95 6.95 12.37
C THR A 127 -0.60 7.39 11.79
N ILE A 128 0.01 6.55 10.94
CA ILE A 128 1.29 6.84 10.27
C ILE A 128 1.14 8.08 9.37
N LEU A 129 0.01 8.23 8.68
CA LEU A 129 -0.24 9.34 7.78
C LEU A 129 -0.38 10.70 8.50
N ASP A 130 -0.69 10.71 9.79
CA ASP A 130 -0.76 11.93 10.59
C ASP A 130 0.47 12.18 11.49
N ALA A 131 1.44 11.25 11.48
CA ALA A 131 2.68 11.38 12.23
C ALA A 131 3.47 12.65 11.87
N LYS A 132 3.89 13.39 12.91
CA LYS A 132 4.69 14.62 12.83
C LYS A 132 6.10 14.38 13.34
N VAL A 133 7.06 15.14 12.82
CA VAL A 133 8.43 15.13 13.34
C VAL A 133 8.43 15.79 14.73
N PRO A 134 8.94 15.11 15.77
CA PRO A 134 8.96 15.65 17.14
C PRO A 134 9.56 17.04 17.22
N GLY A 135 8.94 17.91 18.02
CA GLY A 135 9.37 19.31 18.17
C GLY A 135 9.09 20.19 16.95
N THR A 136 8.40 19.70 15.91
CA THR A 136 8.05 20.48 14.73
C THR A 136 6.57 20.33 14.35
N ARG A 137 6.07 21.27 13.54
CA ARG A 137 4.75 21.15 12.89
C ARG A 137 4.79 20.34 11.59
N ARG A 138 5.97 19.86 11.17
CA ARG A 138 6.16 19.19 9.87
C ARG A 138 5.79 17.71 9.97
N ARG A 139 5.16 17.19 8.92
CA ARG A 139 4.88 15.75 8.76
C ARG A 139 6.17 14.99 8.40
N VAL A 140 6.26 13.72 8.77
CA VAL A 140 7.45 12.89 8.51
C VAL A 140 7.54 12.51 7.01
N PRO A 141 8.60 12.86 6.27
CA PRO A 141 8.64 12.62 4.83
C PRO A 141 8.85 11.14 4.47
N GLY A 142 8.24 10.70 3.37
CA GLY A 142 8.38 9.37 2.77
C GLY A 142 7.32 8.37 3.21
N LEU A 143 6.42 8.77 4.12
CA LEU A 143 5.34 7.92 4.60
C LEU A 143 4.20 7.80 3.58
N GLY A 144 4.02 8.78 2.69
CA GLY A 144 3.03 8.67 1.62
C GLY A 144 3.34 7.51 0.68
N ARG A 145 4.59 7.40 0.23
CA ARG A 145 5.04 6.27 -0.60
C ARG A 145 4.86 4.93 0.12
N LEU A 146 5.34 4.83 1.36
CA LEU A 146 5.24 3.61 2.16
C LEU A 146 3.78 3.16 2.31
N SER A 147 2.92 4.07 2.77
CA SER A 147 1.51 3.78 3.02
C SER A 147 0.76 3.42 1.76
N PHE A 148 1.01 4.12 0.65
CA PHE A 148 0.38 3.79 -0.62
C PHE A 148 0.83 2.41 -1.13
N SER A 149 2.13 2.12 -1.09
CA SER A 149 2.66 0.82 -1.49
C SER A 149 2.08 -0.32 -0.64
N LEU A 150 1.97 -0.14 0.68
CA LEU A 150 1.38 -1.15 1.55
C LEU A 150 -0.09 -1.41 1.18
N LEU A 151 -0.90 -0.35 1.11
CA LEU A 151 -2.33 -0.48 0.81
C LEU A 151 -2.57 -1.04 -0.59
N TYR A 152 -1.82 -0.57 -1.60
CA TYR A 152 -1.96 -1.09 -2.95
C TYR A 152 -1.71 -2.60 -2.99
N ASN A 153 -0.58 -3.06 -2.44
CA ASN A 153 -0.24 -4.48 -2.47
C ASN A 153 -1.19 -5.31 -1.58
N LEU A 154 -1.70 -4.75 -0.48
CA LEU A 154 -2.65 -5.44 0.39
C LEU A 154 -3.99 -5.66 -0.33
N MET A 155 -4.47 -4.66 -1.07
CA MET A 155 -5.68 -4.80 -1.89
C MET A 155 -5.48 -5.77 -3.05
N ASP A 156 -4.34 -5.68 -3.74
CA ASP A 156 -3.96 -6.60 -4.82
C ASP A 156 -3.91 -8.05 -4.30
N CYS A 157 -3.27 -8.28 -3.15
CA CYS A 157 -3.23 -9.58 -2.49
C CYS A 157 -4.63 -10.06 -2.07
N PHE A 158 -5.49 -9.19 -1.54
CA PHE A 158 -6.86 -9.58 -1.20
C PHE A 158 -7.64 -10.05 -2.44
N ILE A 159 -7.57 -9.29 -3.54
CA ILE A 159 -8.25 -9.64 -4.79
C ILE A 159 -7.70 -10.94 -5.36
N ASP A 160 -6.38 -11.13 -5.35
CA ASP A 160 -5.72 -12.37 -5.78
C ASP A 160 -6.16 -13.58 -4.95
N GLU A 161 -6.35 -13.42 -3.63
CA GLU A 161 -6.84 -14.50 -2.76
C GLU A 161 -8.31 -14.84 -3.01
N VAL A 162 -9.15 -13.83 -3.26
CA VAL A 162 -10.54 -14.06 -3.68
C VAL A 162 -10.57 -14.80 -5.02
N ASN A 163 -9.80 -14.34 -6.02
CA ASN A 163 -9.67 -14.99 -7.31
C ASN A 163 -9.17 -16.43 -7.18
N ALA A 164 -8.12 -16.66 -6.39
CA ALA A 164 -7.56 -17.99 -6.18
C ALA A 164 -8.55 -18.93 -5.48
N HIS A 165 -9.36 -18.41 -4.55
CA HIS A 165 -10.42 -19.18 -3.90
C HIS A 165 -11.53 -19.56 -4.88
N GLN A 166 -11.95 -18.62 -5.76
CA GLN A 166 -12.94 -18.88 -6.81
C GLN A 166 -12.41 -19.84 -7.89
N ASP A 167 -11.18 -19.63 -8.37
CA ASP A 167 -10.51 -20.48 -9.36
C ASP A 167 -10.18 -21.87 -8.83
N GLY A 168 -9.96 -21.97 -7.51
CA GLY A 168 -9.74 -23.23 -6.80
C GLY A 168 -10.91 -24.21 -6.93
N TRP A 169 -12.11 -23.71 -7.23
CA TRP A 169 -13.29 -24.55 -7.53
C TRP A 169 -13.28 -25.08 -8.96
N SER A 170 -12.60 -24.41 -9.90
CA SER A 170 -12.67 -24.77 -11.32
C SER A 170 -11.48 -25.58 -11.83
N TYR A 171 -10.21 -25.31 -11.44
CA TYR A 171 -9.07 -25.93 -12.17
C TYR A 171 -7.75 -26.18 -11.43
N ARG A 172 -7.65 -26.07 -10.11
CA ARG A 172 -6.42 -26.54 -9.42
C ARG A 172 -6.68 -27.88 -8.74
N TYR A 173 -6.45 -28.96 -9.49
CA TYR A 173 -5.96 -30.21 -8.90
C TYR A 173 -4.80 -29.87 -7.96
N PRO A 174 -4.89 -30.03 -6.64
CA PRO A 174 -3.72 -30.37 -5.89
C PRO A 174 -3.42 -31.83 -6.25
N VAL A 175 -2.14 -32.13 -6.30
CA VAL A 175 -1.68 -33.50 -6.07
C VAL A 175 -1.98 -33.79 -4.59
N GLY A 176 -3.23 -34.11 -4.26
CA GLY A 176 -3.73 -34.32 -2.91
C GLY A 176 -5.23 -34.02 -2.78
N PRO A 177 -5.93 -34.60 -1.80
CA PRO A 177 -7.34 -34.29 -1.57
C PRO A 177 -7.47 -32.81 -1.20
N VAL A 178 -8.17 -32.02 -2.02
CA VAL A 178 -8.74 -30.75 -1.57
C VAL A 178 -9.80 -31.14 -0.56
N GLU A 179 -9.48 -31.09 0.74
CA GLU A 179 -10.55 -30.93 1.72
C GLU A 179 -11.16 -29.56 1.43
N LEU A 180 -12.33 -29.58 0.77
CA LEU A 180 -13.28 -28.47 0.84
C LEU A 180 -13.34 -28.07 2.31
N ASP A 181 -13.08 -26.79 2.61
CA ASP A 181 -13.18 -26.34 3.99
C ASP A 181 -14.61 -26.63 4.45
N PRO A 182 -14.83 -27.60 5.37
CA PRO A 182 -16.14 -28.19 5.60
C PRO A 182 -17.14 -27.18 6.20
N LEU A 183 -16.68 -25.95 6.45
CA LEU A 183 -17.42 -24.87 7.06
C LEU A 183 -17.78 -23.75 6.08
N VAL A 184 -17.46 -23.87 4.77
CA VAL A 184 -17.99 -22.95 3.75
C VAL A 184 -19.16 -23.62 3.04
N MET A 185 -20.30 -22.94 2.97
CA MET A 185 -21.49 -23.46 2.28
C MET A 185 -21.24 -23.62 0.78
N SER A 186 -21.69 -24.74 0.24
CA SER A 186 -21.81 -24.94 -1.21
C SER A 186 -23.02 -24.19 -1.76
N LEU A 187 -23.02 -23.87 -3.06
CA LEU A 187 -24.16 -23.22 -3.72
C LEU A 187 -25.50 -23.97 -3.51
N ALA A 188 -25.45 -25.31 -3.43
CA ALA A 188 -26.63 -26.12 -3.15
C ALA A 188 -27.13 -25.94 -1.71
N GLU A 189 -26.22 -25.81 -0.73
CA GLU A 189 -26.58 -25.53 0.66
C GLU A 189 -27.10 -24.10 0.83
N GLU A 190 -26.47 -23.12 0.15
CA GLU A 190 -26.93 -21.73 0.13
C GLU A 190 -28.34 -21.62 -0.45
N SER A 191 -28.62 -22.28 -1.59
CA SER A 191 -29.94 -22.26 -2.24
C SER A 191 -31.06 -22.87 -1.40
N ASN A 192 -30.72 -23.78 -0.49
CA ASN A 192 -31.68 -24.42 0.42
C ASN A 192 -31.78 -23.70 1.78
N ASN A 193 -30.97 -22.68 2.02
CA ASN A 193 -30.95 -21.94 3.27
C ASN A 193 -31.76 -20.63 3.14
N PRO A 194 -32.93 -20.51 3.77
CA PRO A 194 -33.79 -19.33 3.64
C PRO A 194 -33.20 -18.06 4.25
N SER A 195 -32.10 -18.16 5.01
CA SER A 195 -31.39 -17.00 5.57
C SER A 195 -30.20 -16.54 4.73
N ALA A 196 -29.83 -17.28 3.68
CA ALA A 196 -28.64 -17.01 2.88
C ALA A 196 -28.68 -15.63 2.23
N ASP A 197 -29.79 -15.28 1.58
CA ASP A 197 -29.94 -13.98 0.90
C ASP A 197 -29.73 -12.80 1.87
N GLY A 198 -30.43 -12.80 3.01
CA GLY A 198 -30.30 -11.72 4.00
C GLY A 198 -28.92 -11.64 4.65
N ARG A 199 -28.25 -12.77 4.85
CA ARG A 199 -26.85 -12.82 5.32
C ARG A 199 -25.90 -12.27 4.27
N SER A 200 -26.09 -12.64 3.01
CA SER A 200 -25.31 -12.15 1.87
C SER A 200 -25.42 -10.64 1.75
N ASP A 201 -26.64 -10.09 1.74
CA ASP A 201 -26.89 -8.65 1.66
C ASP A 201 -26.23 -7.88 2.80
N THR A 202 -26.32 -8.42 4.02
CA THR A 202 -25.68 -7.82 5.20
C THR A 202 -24.16 -7.83 5.05
N ALA A 203 -23.59 -8.95 4.60
CA ALA A 203 -22.15 -9.08 4.43
C ALA A 203 -21.61 -8.17 3.31
N ILE A 204 -22.32 -8.05 2.20
CA ILE A 204 -22.00 -7.12 1.09
C ILE A 204 -21.98 -5.69 1.61
N LYS A 205 -23.04 -5.26 2.32
CA LYS A 205 -23.10 -3.90 2.88
C LYS A 205 -21.94 -3.62 3.85
N CYS A 206 -21.62 -4.57 4.72
CA CYS A 206 -20.49 -4.43 5.64
C CYS A 206 -19.14 -4.38 4.90
N ALA A 207 -18.98 -5.13 3.81
CA ALA A 207 -17.77 -5.09 3.00
C ALA A 207 -17.63 -3.71 2.32
N GLU A 208 -18.71 -3.18 1.78
CA GLU A 208 -18.75 -1.85 1.15
C GLU A 208 -18.35 -0.73 2.11
N ASP A 209 -18.80 -0.78 3.37
CA ASP A 209 -18.38 0.17 4.41
C ASP A 209 -16.84 0.11 4.63
N ILE A 210 -16.26 -1.10 4.62
CA ILE A 210 -14.81 -1.28 4.76
C ILE A 210 -14.08 -0.78 3.51
N PHE A 211 -14.56 -1.05 2.30
CA PHE A 211 -14.00 -0.52 1.06
C PHE A 211 -14.05 1.01 1.03
N GLN A 212 -15.13 1.62 1.53
CA GLN A 212 -15.24 3.07 1.62
C GLN A 212 -14.18 3.67 2.54
N ARG A 213 -13.92 3.01 3.69
CA ARG A 213 -12.82 3.40 4.58
C ARG A 213 -11.48 3.21 3.89
N TYR A 214 -11.25 2.06 3.26
CA TYR A 214 -10.04 1.77 2.50
C TYR A 214 -9.75 2.86 1.46
N ASP A 215 -10.78 3.27 0.71
CA ASP A 215 -10.70 4.33 -0.29
C ASP A 215 -10.27 5.67 0.33
N GLN A 216 -10.79 6.05 1.50
CA GLN A 216 -10.37 7.31 2.15
C GLN A 216 -8.90 7.28 2.59
N VAL A 217 -8.46 6.16 3.18
CA VAL A 217 -7.09 6.01 3.68
C VAL A 217 -6.11 5.95 2.50
N MET A 218 -6.43 5.17 1.48
CA MET A 218 -5.60 5.03 0.28
C MET A 218 -5.54 6.33 -0.54
N LEU A 219 -6.64 7.07 -0.65
CA LEU A 219 -6.65 8.42 -1.23
C LEU A 219 -5.69 9.37 -0.51
N SER A 220 -5.71 9.35 0.83
CA SER A 220 -4.82 10.17 1.65
C SER A 220 -3.36 9.78 1.44
N ALA A 221 -3.08 8.48 1.32
CA ALA A 221 -1.75 7.96 0.99
C ALA A 221 -1.30 8.40 -0.41
N VAL A 222 -2.14 8.29 -1.45
CA VAL A 222 -1.84 8.73 -2.83
C VAL A 222 -1.53 10.22 -2.88
N ARG A 223 -2.37 11.05 -2.26
CA ARG A 223 -2.19 12.51 -2.24
C ARG A 223 -0.87 12.88 -1.57
N ARG A 224 -0.55 12.24 -0.45
CA ARG A 224 0.73 12.45 0.22
C ARG A 224 1.90 11.96 -0.62
N TYR A 225 1.78 10.79 -1.24
CA TYR A 225 2.81 10.24 -2.11
C TYR A 225 3.11 11.20 -3.27
N LYS A 226 2.09 11.76 -3.90
CA LYS A 226 2.23 12.79 -4.94
C LYS A 226 3.02 14.00 -4.44
N VAL A 227 2.67 14.56 -3.29
CA VAL A 227 3.40 15.70 -2.69
C VAL A 227 4.86 15.36 -2.41
N GLU A 228 5.14 14.14 -1.93
CA GLU A 228 6.49 13.69 -1.58
C GLU A 228 7.35 13.33 -2.80
N CYS A 229 6.75 12.87 -3.90
CA CYS A 229 7.44 12.22 -5.02
C CYS A 229 6.94 12.68 -6.40
N ASN A 230 6.63 13.98 -6.56
CA ASN A 230 6.08 14.55 -7.81
C ASN A 230 7.06 14.51 -9.01
N ARG A 231 7.33 13.31 -9.52
CA ARG A 231 8.21 13.03 -10.66
C ARG A 231 7.41 12.32 -11.74
N LYS A 232 7.67 12.65 -13.01
CA LYS A 232 7.00 12.09 -14.18
C LYS A 232 6.98 10.55 -14.20
N LEU A 233 8.11 9.90 -13.91
CA LEU A 233 8.22 8.43 -13.85
C LEU A 233 7.30 7.79 -12.79
N MET A 234 7.09 8.47 -11.66
CA MET A 234 6.23 7.96 -10.59
C MET A 234 4.75 8.09 -10.98
N ALA A 235 4.37 9.18 -11.63
CA ALA A 235 3.01 9.35 -12.15
C ALA A 235 2.64 8.29 -13.19
N ALA A 236 3.56 7.93 -14.10
CA ALA A 236 3.33 6.85 -15.06
C ALA A 236 3.18 5.47 -14.38
N ALA A 237 3.96 5.21 -13.32
CA ALA A 237 3.81 4.00 -12.52
C ALA A 237 2.46 3.95 -11.78
N ILE A 238 2.01 5.09 -11.26
CA ILE A 238 0.71 5.23 -10.60
C ILE A 238 -0.45 5.04 -11.56
N ALA A 239 -0.36 5.58 -12.78
CA ALA A 239 -1.37 5.34 -13.82
C ALA A 239 -1.50 3.85 -14.17
N ARG A 240 -0.38 3.12 -14.30
CA ARG A 240 -0.43 1.66 -14.50
C ARG A 240 -1.05 0.92 -13.31
N LYS A 241 -0.71 1.32 -12.09
CA LYS A 241 -1.31 0.76 -10.87
C LYS A 241 -2.83 1.02 -10.84
N GLU A 242 -3.29 2.16 -11.34
CA GLU A 242 -4.73 2.46 -11.44
C GLU A 242 -5.44 1.56 -12.43
N ASP A 243 -4.90 1.40 -13.65
CA ASP A 243 -5.47 0.51 -14.66
C ASP A 243 -5.60 -0.93 -14.15
N ASN A 244 -4.54 -1.45 -13.52
CA ASN A 244 -4.54 -2.78 -12.92
C ASN A 244 -5.60 -2.88 -11.81
N LEU A 245 -5.64 -1.90 -10.90
CA LEU A 245 -6.60 -1.89 -9.78
C LEU A 245 -8.04 -1.78 -10.28
N GLY A 246 -8.29 -0.98 -11.31
CA GLY A 246 -9.61 -0.83 -11.92
C GLY A 246 -10.13 -2.15 -12.47
N ARG A 247 -9.31 -2.87 -13.24
CA ARG A 247 -9.66 -4.20 -13.76
C ARG A 247 -9.89 -5.22 -12.65
N ALA A 248 -9.02 -5.24 -11.64
CA ALA A 248 -9.12 -6.14 -10.50
C ALA A 248 -10.38 -5.87 -9.68
N CYS A 249 -10.73 -4.61 -9.43
CA CYS A 249 -11.97 -4.23 -8.75
C CYS A 249 -13.21 -4.63 -9.55
N CYS A 250 -13.23 -4.48 -10.88
CA CYS A 250 -14.37 -4.92 -11.70
C CYS A 250 -14.63 -6.43 -11.55
N LEU A 251 -13.58 -7.25 -11.63
CA LEU A 251 -13.69 -8.69 -11.43
C LEU A 251 -14.17 -9.03 -10.01
N LEU A 252 -13.64 -8.34 -9.00
CA LEU A 252 -14.06 -8.54 -7.62
C LEU A 252 -15.56 -8.23 -7.45
N CYS A 253 -16.05 -7.12 -8.01
CA CYS A 253 -17.47 -6.75 -7.97
C CYS A 253 -18.34 -7.86 -8.59
N GLU A 254 -17.95 -8.39 -9.75
CA GLU A 254 -18.66 -9.46 -10.44
C GLU A 254 -18.70 -10.76 -9.61
N GLN A 255 -17.60 -11.11 -8.96
CA GLN A 255 -17.48 -12.35 -8.18
C GLN A 255 -18.17 -12.31 -6.81
N THR A 256 -18.29 -11.13 -6.22
CA THR A 256 -18.70 -10.98 -4.81
C THR A 256 -19.98 -10.18 -4.60
N GLY A 257 -20.43 -9.45 -5.62
CA GLY A 257 -21.52 -8.48 -5.50
C GLY A 257 -21.13 -7.19 -4.75
N TYR A 258 -19.85 -7.01 -4.39
CA TYR A 258 -19.38 -5.76 -3.77
C TYR A 258 -19.43 -4.59 -4.76
N GLY A 259 -19.74 -3.38 -4.28
CA GLY A 259 -19.74 -2.18 -5.12
C GLY A 259 -21.11 -1.83 -5.70
N GLY A 260 -22.18 -2.32 -5.08
CA GLY A 260 -23.55 -1.98 -5.40
C GLY A 260 -24.06 -2.59 -6.71
N THR A 261 -25.29 -2.21 -7.06
CA THR A 261 -26.06 -2.79 -8.16
C THR A 261 -25.80 -2.15 -9.53
N ASP A 262 -24.79 -1.29 -9.64
CA ASP A 262 -24.50 -0.63 -10.91
C ASP A 262 -23.70 -1.62 -11.79
N ASP A 263 -24.32 -2.07 -12.88
CA ASP A 263 -23.88 -3.19 -13.76
C ASP A 263 -22.43 -3.09 -14.27
N MET A 264 -21.79 -1.94 -14.07
CA MET A 264 -20.46 -1.65 -14.58
C MET A 264 -19.33 -1.92 -13.57
N GLY A 265 -19.63 -2.26 -12.30
CA GLY A 265 -18.62 -2.70 -11.33
C GLY A 265 -17.53 -1.67 -10.99
N PHE A 266 -17.76 -0.38 -11.24
CA PHE A 266 -16.76 0.69 -11.08
C PHE A 266 -16.72 1.34 -9.69
N ASN A 267 -17.53 0.87 -8.73
CA ASN A 267 -17.81 1.63 -7.50
C ASN A 267 -16.83 1.37 -6.35
N LEU A 268 -15.89 0.44 -6.51
CA LEU A 268 -14.84 0.22 -5.51
C LEU A 268 -13.66 1.17 -5.73
N LEU A 269 -13.19 1.78 -4.63
CA LEU A 269 -12.01 2.63 -4.56
C LEU A 269 -12.02 3.84 -5.52
N VAL A 270 -13.22 4.37 -5.82
CA VAL A 270 -13.44 5.44 -6.82
C VAL A 270 -12.54 6.64 -6.58
N LYS A 271 -12.48 7.17 -5.35
CA LYS A 271 -11.75 8.42 -5.10
C LYS A 271 -10.25 8.22 -5.23
N THR A 272 -9.74 7.08 -4.78
CA THR A 272 -8.34 6.70 -4.91
C THR A 272 -7.96 6.58 -6.38
N ARG A 273 -8.74 5.83 -7.15
CA ARG A 273 -8.53 5.66 -8.60
C ARG A 273 -8.57 6.99 -9.33
N ASP A 274 -9.54 7.85 -9.03
CA ASP A 274 -9.62 9.21 -9.56
C ASP A 274 -8.35 10.03 -9.27
N ALA A 275 -7.82 9.94 -8.06
CA ALA A 275 -6.60 10.66 -7.69
C ALA A 275 -5.37 10.12 -8.44
N MET A 276 -5.30 8.80 -8.66
CA MET A 276 -4.23 8.15 -9.42
C MET A 276 -4.32 8.52 -10.91
N MET A 277 -5.51 8.46 -11.52
CA MET A 277 -5.75 8.90 -12.90
C MET A 277 -5.39 10.36 -13.12
N LYS A 278 -5.83 11.26 -12.23
CA LYS A 278 -5.52 12.69 -12.31
C LYS A 278 -4.02 12.92 -12.24
N TRP A 279 -3.31 12.26 -11.33
CA TRP A 279 -1.86 12.35 -11.24
C TRP A 279 -1.18 11.82 -12.51
N GLY A 280 -1.65 10.70 -13.08
CA GLY A 280 -1.16 10.17 -14.35
C GLY A 280 -1.31 11.14 -15.52
N LYS A 281 -2.49 11.77 -15.67
CA LYS A 281 -2.79 12.73 -16.73
C LYS A 281 -1.96 13.99 -16.65
N GLU A 282 -1.78 14.54 -15.44
CA GLU A 282 -0.93 15.71 -15.23
C GLU A 282 0.50 15.48 -15.73
N ALA A 283 1.03 14.26 -15.61
CA ALA A 283 2.37 13.92 -16.09
C ALA A 283 2.50 13.81 -17.62
N GLY A 284 1.40 13.47 -18.31
CA GLY A 284 1.33 13.43 -19.78
C GLY A 284 1.30 14.83 -20.42
N ASN A 285 0.72 15.81 -19.73
CA ASN A 285 0.68 17.19 -20.21
C ASN A 285 2.04 17.90 -20.19
N PHE A 286 3.05 17.36 -19.48
CA PHE A 286 4.45 17.84 -19.57
C PHE A 286 5.20 17.32 -20.81
N GLU A 287 4.52 16.70 -21.78
CA GLU A 287 5.12 16.31 -23.08
C GLU A 287 4.87 17.32 -24.20
N THR A 288 3.97 18.28 -23.98
CA THR A 288 3.56 19.26 -24.98
C THR A 288 4.12 20.67 -24.77
N ASP A 289 4.92 20.87 -23.71
CA ASP A 289 5.65 22.12 -23.40
C ASP A 289 7.17 21.88 -23.45
#